data_AF-A0A9P7A2W7-F1
#
_entry.id   AF-A0A9P7A2W7-F1
#
_cell.length_a   1.000
_cell.length_b   1.000
_cell.length_c   1.000
_cell.angle_alpha   90.00
_cell.angle_beta   90.00
_cell.angle_gamma   90.00
#
_symmetry.space_group_name_H-M   'P 1'
#
loop_
_entity.id
_entity.type
_entity.pdbx_description
1 polymer ?
#
loop_
_entity_poly.entity_id
_entity_poly.type
_entity_poly.pdbx_seq_one_letter_code
_entity_poly.pdbx_strand_id
1 'polypeptide(L)'
;MSTTAKAARVEQTSASKLPFLTAGQITPEALRAWEMGCTQFFLHKEVKDNEKVKKIAWGMQDPIVQDWYLNNQAKFDALTFKEYIAEVRTYWLPTDWADAVHRKMLASVQGQRPFAEWAVDVQSQNTLLHDTTSHLDDKNILYHLKSHMNTDLAADYYAENVTETELHKWIEKKEAVDAALRAERTRSRPEKKNMMSARPNTKVNNGSSTTSNKTFVRLPPLSDVERQLLCDNDSCFKCREPFAGHTSGACQKGFPDGMMYKALTTASIAAKKLKSNGNVVAAVDVNNKEKNTVAVVMLSAVLGDGTDSGEECMAPLQTPHLRWTCLLDGPAVTSPISVSALIDHGSS
;
A
#
# COMPACT_ATOMS: atom_id res chain seq x y z
N MET A 1 9.58 -23.83 16.19
CA MET A 1 8.54 -23.86 15.15
C MET A 1 7.40 -22.98 15.62
N SER A 2 7.24 -21.78 15.07
CA SER A 2 6.13 -20.89 15.44
C SER A 2 4.85 -21.39 14.79
N THR A 3 4.05 -22.13 15.53
CA THR A 3 2.62 -22.29 15.24
C THR A 3 2.01 -20.88 15.22
N THR A 4 1.60 -20.41 14.04
CA THR A 4 0.76 -19.21 13.93
C THR A 4 -0.48 -19.43 14.78
N ALA A 5 -0.53 -18.75 15.93
CA ALA A 5 -1.66 -18.81 16.83
C ALA A 5 -2.91 -18.34 16.07
N LYS A 6 -4.01 -19.09 16.20
CA LYS A 6 -5.28 -18.71 15.59
C LYS A 6 -5.77 -17.42 16.27
N ALA A 7 -6.15 -16.42 15.48
CA ALA A 7 -6.73 -15.18 16.01
C ALA A 7 -8.07 -15.46 16.72
N ALA A 8 -8.27 -14.81 17.87
CA ALA A 8 -9.52 -14.81 18.61
C ALA A 8 -10.64 -14.18 17.77
N ARG A 9 -11.88 -14.61 17.99
CA ARG A 9 -13.08 -14.13 17.27
C ARG A 9 -14.19 -13.84 18.26
N VAL A 10 -15.10 -12.98 17.85
CA VAL A 10 -16.25 -12.60 18.66
C VAL A 10 -17.49 -13.34 18.16
N GLU A 11 -18.17 -14.01 19.07
CA GLU A 11 -19.42 -14.73 18.81
C GLU A 11 -20.53 -14.14 19.69
N GLN A 12 -21.57 -13.62 19.05
CA GLN A 12 -22.75 -13.10 19.73
C GLN A 12 -24.00 -13.45 18.93
N THR A 13 -24.88 -14.27 19.51
CA THR A 13 -26.09 -14.75 18.81
C THR A 13 -27.17 -13.69 18.69
N SER A 14 -27.21 -12.73 19.63
CA SER A 14 -28.13 -11.59 19.62
C SER A 14 -27.62 -10.49 20.55
N ALA A 15 -28.07 -9.26 20.32
CA ALA A 15 -27.76 -8.09 21.15
C ALA A 15 -28.06 -8.28 22.65
N SER A 16 -29.02 -9.14 22.97
CA SER A 16 -29.44 -9.47 24.34
C SER A 16 -28.62 -10.58 25.01
N LYS A 17 -27.70 -11.21 24.29
CA LYS A 17 -26.83 -12.29 24.77
C LYS A 17 -25.42 -11.77 24.96
N LEU A 18 -24.71 -12.39 25.90
CA LEU A 18 -23.33 -12.05 26.19
C LEU A 18 -22.45 -12.34 24.97
N PRO A 19 -21.57 -11.43 24.54
CA PRO A 19 -20.58 -11.72 23.52
C PRO A 19 -19.46 -12.61 24.08
N PHE A 20 -19.04 -13.59 23.30
CA PHE A 20 -17.91 -14.45 23.61
C PHE A 20 -16.70 -14.06 22.77
N LEU A 21 -15.55 -13.88 23.41
CA LEU A 21 -14.25 -13.80 22.75
C LEU A 21 -13.62 -15.18 22.83
N THR A 22 -13.55 -15.89 21.70
CA THR A 22 -13.01 -17.26 21.63
C THR A 22 -11.53 -17.29 22.02
N ALA A 23 -11.04 -18.43 22.50
CA ALA A 23 -9.61 -18.64 22.73
C ALA A 23 -8.77 -18.40 21.45
N GLY A 24 -7.58 -17.83 21.62
CA GLY A 24 -6.69 -17.46 20.51
C GLY A 24 -5.97 -16.13 20.74
N GLN A 25 -5.18 -15.72 19.74
CA GLN A 25 -4.46 -14.44 19.80
C GLN A 25 -5.46 -13.27 19.81
N ILE A 26 -5.43 -12.47 20.88
CA ILE A 26 -6.25 -11.27 21.01
C ILE A 26 -5.63 -10.16 20.14
N THR A 27 -6.36 -9.71 19.12
CA THR A 27 -5.96 -8.57 18.28
C THR A 27 -6.76 -7.32 18.65
N PRO A 28 -6.29 -6.11 18.29
CA PRO A 28 -7.04 -4.88 18.51
C PRO A 28 -8.46 -4.94 17.92
N GLU A 29 -8.61 -5.52 16.73
CA GLU A 29 -9.91 -5.67 16.06
C GLU A 29 -10.85 -6.62 16.81
N ALA A 30 -10.35 -7.78 17.25
CA ALA A 30 -11.14 -8.75 17.99
C ALA A 30 -11.59 -8.18 19.35
N LEU A 31 -10.69 -7.47 20.04
CA LEU A 31 -11.01 -6.83 21.31
C LEU A 31 -12.02 -5.70 21.13
N ARG A 32 -11.89 -4.87 20.08
CA ARG A 32 -12.86 -3.81 19.78
C ARG A 32 -14.23 -4.38 19.46
N ALA A 33 -14.30 -5.44 18.64
CA ALA A 33 -15.56 -6.10 18.33
C ALA A 33 -16.24 -6.66 19.59
N TRP A 34 -15.46 -7.21 20.52
CA TRP A 34 -15.98 -7.72 21.78
C TRP A 34 -16.47 -6.60 22.71
N GLU A 35 -15.70 -5.51 22.81
CA GLU A 35 -16.07 -4.29 23.55
C GLU A 35 -17.40 -3.69 23.05
N MET A 36 -17.59 -3.64 21.72
CA MET A 36 -18.83 -3.20 21.10
C MET A 36 -20.00 -4.13 21.45
N GLY A 37 -19.80 -5.45 21.36
CA GLY A 37 -20.81 -6.44 21.77
C GLY A 37 -21.19 -6.32 23.25
N CYS A 38 -20.21 -6.03 24.12
CA CYS A 38 -20.42 -5.84 25.55
C CYS A 38 -21.25 -4.58 25.80
N THR A 39 -20.92 -3.49 25.11
CA THR A 39 -21.68 -2.22 25.18
C THR A 39 -23.13 -2.43 24.75
N GLN A 40 -23.35 -3.16 23.66
CA GLN A 40 -24.69 -3.48 23.17
C GLN A 40 -25.47 -4.34 24.19
N PHE A 41 -24.82 -5.34 24.77
CA PHE A 41 -25.41 -6.16 25.83
C PHE A 41 -25.80 -5.33 27.06
N PHE A 42 -24.95 -4.40 27.50
CA PHE A 42 -25.23 -3.53 28.64
C PHE A 42 -26.42 -2.62 28.38
N LEU A 43 -26.52 -2.04 27.17
CA LEU A 43 -27.64 -1.21 26.77
C LEU A 43 -28.94 -2.01 26.77
N HIS A 44 -28.94 -3.23 26.23
CA HIS A 44 -30.14 -4.06 26.16
C HIS A 44 -30.57 -4.63 27.52
N LYS A 45 -29.61 -4.92 28.42
CA LYS A 45 -29.86 -5.52 29.72
C LYS A 45 -29.91 -4.53 30.87
N GLU A 46 -29.70 -3.24 30.59
CA GLU A 46 -29.66 -2.16 31.59
C GLU A 46 -28.72 -2.51 32.76
N VAL A 47 -27.54 -3.02 32.42
CA VAL A 47 -26.56 -3.49 33.42
C VAL A 47 -25.97 -2.29 34.14
N LYS A 48 -26.07 -2.29 35.47
CA LYS A 48 -25.49 -1.26 36.35
C LYS A 48 -23.97 -1.18 36.16
N ASP A 49 -23.42 0.04 36.21
CA ASP A 49 -22.00 0.29 35.92
C ASP A 49 -21.04 -0.55 36.78
N ASN A 50 -21.35 -0.71 38.07
CA ASN A 50 -20.56 -1.50 39.02
C ASN A 50 -20.70 -3.03 38.86
N GLU A 51 -21.59 -3.50 37.99
CA GLU A 51 -21.77 -4.93 37.68
C GLU A 51 -21.25 -5.30 36.29
N LYS A 52 -20.93 -4.31 35.45
CA LYS A 52 -20.55 -4.53 34.03
C LYS A 52 -19.41 -5.53 33.88
N VAL A 53 -18.29 -5.32 34.59
CA VAL A 53 -17.10 -6.19 34.51
C VAL A 53 -17.42 -7.62 34.96
N LYS A 54 -18.11 -7.78 36.09
CA LYS A 54 -18.55 -9.09 36.61
C LYS A 54 -19.39 -9.89 35.62
N LYS A 55 -20.25 -9.20 34.86
CA LYS A 55 -21.17 -9.83 33.89
C LYS A 55 -20.46 -10.28 32.62
N ILE A 56 -19.39 -9.61 32.22
CA ILE A 56 -18.69 -9.86 30.94
C ILE A 56 -17.39 -10.63 31.08
N ALA A 57 -16.80 -10.74 32.27
CA ALA A 57 -15.51 -11.41 32.48
C ALA A 57 -15.48 -12.84 31.90
N TRP A 58 -16.53 -13.62 32.16
CA TRP A 58 -16.71 -14.97 31.61
C TRP A 58 -16.98 -15.03 30.10
N GLY A 59 -17.21 -13.88 29.47
CA GLY A 59 -17.29 -13.74 28.02
C GLY A 59 -15.94 -13.95 27.33
N MET A 60 -14.81 -13.75 28.03
CA MET A 60 -13.49 -14.09 27.51
C MET A 60 -13.22 -15.57 27.75
N GLN A 61 -13.20 -16.38 26.69
CA GLN A 61 -13.20 -17.84 26.80
C GLN A 61 -11.82 -18.48 26.84
N ASP A 62 -10.76 -17.70 26.64
CA ASP A 62 -9.40 -18.23 26.78
C ASP A 62 -9.11 -18.55 28.26
N PRO A 63 -8.75 -19.80 28.61
CA PRO A 63 -8.49 -20.17 30.01
C PRO A 63 -7.45 -19.29 30.69
N ILE A 64 -6.40 -18.86 29.97
CA ILE A 64 -5.35 -18.02 30.55
C ILE A 64 -5.90 -16.64 30.91
N VAL A 65 -6.83 -16.12 30.12
CA VAL A 65 -7.52 -14.85 30.41
C VAL A 65 -8.45 -15.00 31.62
N GLN A 66 -9.13 -16.13 31.75
CA GLN A 66 -9.99 -16.42 32.90
C GLN A 66 -9.18 -16.53 34.18
N ASP A 67 -8.04 -17.24 34.16
CA ASP A 67 -7.14 -17.35 35.30
C ASP A 67 -6.57 -15.98 35.71
N TRP A 68 -6.18 -15.16 34.73
CA TRP A 68 -5.75 -13.78 34.96
C TRP A 68 -6.83 -12.94 35.64
N TYR A 69 -8.08 -13.07 35.21
CA TYR A 69 -9.22 -12.41 35.85
C TYR A 69 -9.44 -12.92 37.28
N LEU A 70 -9.48 -14.24 37.49
CA LEU A 70 -9.72 -14.84 38.81
C LEU A 70 -8.65 -14.43 39.83
N ASN A 71 -7.39 -14.40 39.42
CA ASN A 71 -6.26 -13.97 40.28
C ASN A 71 -6.36 -12.50 40.72
N ASN A 72 -7.11 -11.68 40.00
CA ASN A 72 -7.23 -10.23 40.23
C ASN A 72 -8.69 -9.81 40.41
N GLN A 73 -9.59 -10.74 40.73
CA GLN A 73 -11.03 -10.53 40.62
C GLN A 73 -11.50 -9.32 41.42
N ALA A 74 -11.05 -9.18 42.67
CA ALA A 74 -11.44 -8.06 43.53
C ALA A 74 -11.00 -6.69 42.96
N LYS A 75 -9.82 -6.63 42.31
CA LYS A 75 -9.34 -5.42 41.62
C LYS A 75 -10.23 -5.12 40.42
N PHE A 76 -10.43 -6.09 39.53
CA PHE A 76 -11.16 -5.89 38.28
C PHE A 76 -12.65 -5.60 38.49
N ASP A 77 -13.27 -6.24 39.47
CA ASP A 77 -14.68 -6.04 39.83
C ASP A 77 -14.98 -4.66 40.40
N ALA A 78 -13.96 -3.92 40.85
CA ALA A 78 -14.08 -2.55 41.31
C ALA A 78 -13.88 -1.52 40.19
N LEU A 79 -13.37 -1.94 39.03
CA LEU A 79 -13.13 -1.05 37.90
C LEU A 79 -14.42 -0.71 37.15
N THR A 80 -14.45 0.47 36.57
CA THR A 80 -15.39 0.76 35.49
C THR A 80 -15.07 -0.10 34.26
N PHE A 81 -16.05 -0.28 33.37
CA PHE A 81 -15.82 -1.01 32.13
C PHE A 81 -14.68 -0.40 31.28
N LYS A 82 -14.57 0.94 31.24
CA LYS A 82 -13.50 1.63 30.50
C LYS A 82 -12.12 1.31 31.07
N GLU A 83 -11.96 1.37 32.39
CA GLU A 83 -10.70 1.06 33.06
C GLU A 83 -10.32 -0.42 32.89
N TYR A 84 -11.29 -1.33 32.99
CA TYR A 84 -11.05 -2.75 32.73
C TYR A 84 -10.56 -3.01 31.29
N ILE A 85 -11.17 -2.38 30.29
CA ILE A 85 -10.70 -2.50 28.89
C ILE A 85 -9.28 -1.95 28.71
N ALA A 86 -8.91 -0.87 29.41
CA ALA A 86 -7.55 -0.34 29.38
C ALA A 86 -6.53 -1.34 29.97
N GLU A 87 -6.86 -2.01 31.08
CA GLU A 87 -6.04 -3.09 31.66
C GLU A 87 -5.93 -4.28 30.70
N VAL A 88 -7.03 -4.69 30.07
CA VAL A 88 -7.02 -5.78 29.07
C VAL A 88 -6.13 -5.43 27.88
N ARG A 89 -6.24 -4.22 27.32
CA ARG A 89 -5.37 -3.75 26.22
C ARG A 89 -3.90 -3.76 26.63
N THR A 90 -3.59 -3.33 27.85
CA THR A 90 -2.22 -3.25 28.37
C THR A 90 -1.59 -4.63 28.55
N TYR A 91 -2.37 -5.62 29.03
CA TYR A 91 -1.85 -6.95 29.33
C TYR A 91 -1.81 -7.89 28.11
N TRP A 92 -2.82 -7.80 27.24
CA TRP A 92 -3.03 -8.79 26.18
C TRP A 92 -2.62 -8.34 24.77
N LEU A 93 -2.41 -7.04 24.55
CA LEU A 93 -1.87 -6.54 23.28
C LEU A 93 -0.36 -6.29 23.39
N PRO A 94 0.40 -6.41 22.29
CA PRO A 94 1.80 -6.00 22.24
C PRO A 94 1.97 -4.55 22.69
N THR A 95 3.05 -4.20 23.39
CA THR A 95 3.26 -2.83 23.90
C THR A 95 3.20 -1.75 22.82
N ASP A 96 3.61 -2.07 21.59
CA ASP A 96 3.61 -1.18 20.42
C ASP A 96 2.35 -1.32 19.54
N TRP A 97 1.27 -1.96 20.03
CA TRP A 97 0.08 -2.24 19.21
C TRP A 97 -0.53 -0.98 18.60
N ALA A 98 -0.58 0.12 19.36
CA ALA A 98 -1.15 1.38 18.91
C ALA A 98 -0.29 1.99 17.79
N ASP A 99 1.03 2.00 17.97
CA ASP A 99 1.98 2.47 16.95
C ASP A 99 1.96 1.58 15.70
N ALA A 100 1.79 0.26 15.86
CA ALA A 100 1.67 -0.66 14.74
C ALA A 100 0.41 -0.40 13.91
N VAL A 101 -0.74 -0.19 14.57
CA VAL A 101 -2.01 0.17 13.91
C VAL A 101 -1.90 1.55 13.25
N HIS A 102 -1.32 2.53 13.95
CA HIS A 102 -1.14 3.88 13.43
C HIS A 102 -0.24 3.90 12.18
N ARG A 103 0.91 3.22 12.22
CA ARG A 103 1.80 3.07 11.05
C ARG A 103 1.10 2.37 9.89
N LYS A 104 0.37 1.29 10.15
CA LYS A 104 -0.39 0.56 9.13
C LYS A 104 -1.45 1.46 8.48
N MET A 105 -2.15 2.26 9.28
CA MET A 105 -3.14 3.23 8.79
C MET A 105 -2.48 4.31 7.93
N LEU A 106 -1.40 4.94 8.39
CA LEU A 106 -0.71 5.99 7.64
C LEU A 106 -0.04 5.49 6.36
N ALA A 107 0.33 4.21 6.29
CA ALA A 107 0.85 3.59 5.08
C ALA A 107 -0.26 3.22 4.07
N SER A 108 -1.53 3.32 4.45
CA SER A 108 -2.66 2.96 3.59
C SER A 108 -2.85 4.01 2.48
N VAL A 109 -2.98 3.52 1.25
CA VAL A 109 -3.32 4.32 0.07
C VAL A 109 -4.57 3.78 -0.60
N GLN A 110 -5.29 4.64 -1.33
CA GLN A 110 -6.47 4.22 -2.08
C GLN A 110 -6.12 3.12 -3.09
N GLY A 111 -5.03 3.32 -3.84
CA GLY A 111 -4.62 2.42 -4.92
C GLY A 111 -5.73 2.25 -5.96
N GLN A 112 -6.15 1.01 -6.19
CA GLN A 112 -7.25 0.66 -7.12
C GLN A 112 -8.59 0.41 -6.41
N ARG A 113 -8.62 0.41 -5.08
CA ARG A 113 -9.84 0.17 -4.29
C ARG A 113 -10.82 1.34 -4.40
N PRO A 114 -12.14 1.12 -4.38
CA PRO A 114 -13.14 2.18 -4.24
C PRO A 114 -12.78 3.16 -3.13
N PHE A 115 -12.95 4.45 -3.38
CA PHE A 115 -12.62 5.49 -2.40
C PHE A 115 -13.38 5.26 -1.09
N ALA A 116 -14.68 4.93 -1.16
CA ALA A 116 -15.51 4.66 0.00
C ALA A 116 -14.98 3.50 0.85
N GLU A 117 -14.62 2.37 0.20
CA GLU A 117 -14.07 1.20 0.91
C GLU A 117 -12.76 1.54 1.62
N TRP A 118 -11.89 2.30 0.97
CA TRP A 118 -10.62 2.72 1.57
C TRP A 118 -10.82 3.74 2.71
N ALA A 119 -11.70 4.72 2.53
CA ALA A 119 -12.00 5.71 3.57
C ALA A 119 -12.57 5.04 4.83
N VAL A 120 -13.48 4.07 4.66
CA VAL A 120 -14.02 3.26 5.77
C VAL A 120 -12.94 2.45 6.45
N ASP A 121 -12.02 1.83 5.70
CA ASP A 121 -10.87 1.09 6.26
C ASP A 121 -9.99 2.01 7.12
N VAL A 122 -9.64 3.20 6.63
CA VAL A 122 -8.89 4.22 7.41
C VAL A 122 -9.63 4.62 8.68
N GLN A 123 -10.92 4.96 8.59
CA GLN A 123 -11.73 5.33 9.76
C GLN A 123 -11.86 4.17 10.76
N SER A 124 -11.97 2.94 10.27
CA SER A 124 -12.00 1.73 11.09
C SER A 124 -10.70 1.54 11.87
N GLN A 125 -9.55 1.67 11.21
CA GLN A 125 -8.24 1.60 11.88
C GLN A 125 -8.09 2.73 12.92
N ASN A 126 -8.49 3.96 12.60
CA ASN A 126 -8.42 5.08 13.55
C ASN A 126 -9.32 4.83 14.79
N THR A 127 -10.47 4.18 14.60
CA THR A 127 -11.37 3.83 15.71
C THR A 127 -10.72 2.86 16.71
N LEU A 128 -9.80 2.00 16.26
CA LEU A 128 -9.04 1.11 17.16
C LEU A 128 -8.09 1.91 18.07
N LEU A 129 -7.65 3.08 17.62
CA LEU A 129 -6.75 3.97 18.36
C LEU A 129 -7.51 4.87 19.35
N HIS A 130 -8.83 4.77 19.45
CA HIS A 130 -9.62 5.58 20.37
C HIS A 130 -9.13 5.41 21.83
N ASP A 131 -9.09 6.52 22.57
CA ASP A 131 -8.48 6.66 23.90
C ASP A 131 -6.95 6.48 23.95
N THR A 132 -6.26 6.52 22.80
CA THR A 132 -4.78 6.57 22.73
C THR A 132 -4.31 7.93 22.19
N THR A 133 -3.04 8.24 22.41
CA THR A 133 -2.38 9.43 21.83
C THR A 133 -2.18 9.33 20.32
N SER A 134 -2.33 8.14 19.74
CA SER A 134 -2.19 7.89 18.29
C SER A 134 -3.49 8.11 17.51
N HIS A 135 -4.60 8.40 18.19
CA HIS A 135 -5.87 8.70 17.52
C HIS A 135 -5.79 10.02 16.74
N LEU A 136 -6.12 9.97 15.45
CA LEU A 136 -6.19 11.16 14.62
C LEU A 136 -7.55 11.85 14.74
N ASP A 137 -7.53 13.18 14.78
CA ASP A 137 -8.74 13.99 14.64
C ASP A 137 -9.23 14.02 13.19
N ASP A 138 -10.47 14.47 12.99
CA ASP A 138 -11.10 14.52 11.66
C ASP A 138 -10.27 15.33 10.64
N LYS A 139 -9.57 16.36 11.10
CA LYS A 139 -8.71 17.20 10.27
C LYS A 139 -7.50 16.42 9.76
N ASN A 140 -6.84 15.65 10.61
CA ASN A 140 -5.70 14.83 10.23
C ASN A 140 -6.12 13.63 9.36
N ILE A 141 -7.28 13.02 9.64
CA ILE A 141 -7.87 12.00 8.74
C ILE A 141 -8.11 12.60 7.36
N LEU A 142 -8.72 13.80 7.29
CA LEU A 142 -8.96 14.50 6.04
C LEU A 142 -7.65 14.75 5.27
N TYR A 143 -6.58 15.18 5.94
CA TYR A 143 -5.28 15.37 5.30
C TYR A 143 -4.68 14.06 4.79
N HIS A 144 -4.79 12.98 5.55
CA HIS A 144 -4.32 11.68 5.12
C HIS A 144 -5.09 11.20 3.87
N LEU A 145 -6.42 11.26 3.88
CA LEU A 145 -7.25 10.88 2.75
C LEU A 145 -6.96 11.75 1.50
N LYS A 146 -6.73 13.06 1.69
CA LYS A 146 -6.36 13.98 0.61
C LYS A 146 -5.02 13.66 -0.03
N SER A 147 -4.02 13.26 0.76
CA SER A 147 -2.67 13.02 0.28
C SER A 147 -2.47 11.62 -0.33
N HIS A 148 -3.31 10.66 0.02
CA HIS A 148 -3.14 9.24 -0.35
C HIS A 148 -4.26 8.71 -1.28
N MET A 149 -5.10 9.60 -1.82
CA MET A 149 -6.08 9.25 -2.86
C MET A 149 -5.41 9.01 -4.22
N ASN A 150 -6.13 8.31 -5.10
CA ASN A 150 -5.68 8.03 -6.45
C ASN A 150 -5.46 9.34 -7.25
N THR A 151 -4.43 9.37 -8.09
CA THR A 151 -4.04 10.53 -8.89
C THR A 151 -5.17 11.09 -9.74
N ASP A 152 -6.02 10.22 -10.28
CA ASP A 152 -7.13 10.65 -11.14
C ASP A 152 -8.22 11.37 -10.33
N LEU A 153 -8.50 10.88 -9.12
CA LEU A 153 -9.43 11.53 -8.18
C LEU A 153 -8.82 12.81 -7.60
N ALA A 154 -7.50 12.82 -7.38
CA ALA A 154 -6.76 14.00 -6.93
C ALA A 154 -6.78 15.13 -7.96
N ALA A 155 -6.64 14.81 -9.25
CA ALA A 155 -6.70 15.80 -10.33
C ALA A 155 -8.05 16.54 -10.34
N ASP A 156 -9.16 15.79 -10.22
CA ASP A 156 -10.50 16.38 -10.12
C ASP A 156 -10.66 17.23 -8.83
N TYR A 157 -10.05 16.81 -7.72
CA TYR A 157 -10.07 17.61 -6.48
C TYR A 157 -9.40 18.97 -6.64
N TYR A 158 -8.20 19.03 -7.25
CA TYR A 158 -7.50 20.31 -7.46
C TYR A 158 -8.20 21.19 -8.49
N ALA A 159 -8.98 20.61 -9.41
CA ALA A 159 -9.81 21.36 -10.34
C ALA A 159 -11.08 21.95 -9.67
N GLU A 160 -11.65 21.27 -8.67
CA GLU A 160 -12.94 21.63 -8.07
C GLU A 160 -12.92 22.73 -6.99
N ASN A 161 -11.76 23.27 -6.59
CA ASN A 161 -11.65 24.26 -5.49
C ASN A 161 -12.51 23.91 -4.26
N VAL A 162 -12.45 22.64 -3.82
CA VAL A 162 -13.32 22.14 -2.74
C VAL A 162 -13.00 22.86 -1.42
N THR A 163 -13.97 23.63 -0.91
CA THR A 163 -13.89 24.37 0.36
C THR A 163 -14.38 23.58 1.58
N GLU A 164 -14.90 22.37 1.37
CA GLU A 164 -15.47 21.57 2.45
C GLU A 164 -14.40 21.17 3.47
N THR A 165 -14.68 21.52 4.73
CA THR A 165 -13.80 21.25 5.87
C THR A 165 -14.35 20.14 6.75
N GLU A 166 -15.65 19.84 6.67
CA GLU A 166 -16.26 18.74 7.42
C GLU A 166 -15.94 17.39 6.75
N LEU A 167 -15.31 16.50 7.52
CA LEU A 167 -14.82 15.21 7.02
C LEU A 167 -15.92 14.39 6.34
N HIS A 168 -17.10 14.26 6.97
CA HIS A 168 -18.17 13.41 6.47
C HIS A 168 -18.74 13.90 5.13
N LYS A 169 -19.05 15.20 5.03
CA LYS A 169 -19.53 15.83 3.78
C LYS A 169 -18.49 15.72 2.67
N TRP A 170 -17.21 15.88 3.02
CA TRP A 170 -16.13 15.76 2.06
C TRP A 170 -15.98 14.33 1.53
N ILE A 171 -16.07 13.31 2.40
CA ILE A 171 -16.02 11.89 2.00
C ILE A 171 -17.17 11.57 1.04
N GLU A 172 -18.42 11.94 1.38
CA GLU A 172 -19.60 11.67 0.55
C GLU A 172 -19.45 12.27 -0.86
N LYS A 173 -19.00 13.52 -0.95
CA LYS A 173 -18.75 14.17 -2.24
C LYS A 173 -17.70 13.41 -3.05
N LYS A 174 -16.61 12.98 -2.42
CA LYS A 174 -15.50 12.31 -3.13
C LYS A 174 -15.85 10.88 -3.52
N GLU A 175 -16.68 10.20 -2.73
CA GLU A 175 -17.27 8.92 -3.11
C GLU A 175 -18.10 9.03 -4.40
N ALA A 176 -18.95 10.05 -4.52
CA ALA A 176 -19.76 10.26 -5.73
C ALA A 176 -18.89 10.49 -6.99
N VAL A 177 -17.81 11.26 -6.86
CA VAL A 177 -16.86 11.51 -7.95
C VAL A 177 -16.08 10.24 -8.32
N ASP A 178 -15.54 9.51 -7.35
CA ASP A 178 -14.83 8.24 -7.60
C ASP A 178 -15.74 7.21 -8.27
N ALA A 179 -17.00 7.12 -7.84
CA ALA A 179 -18.00 6.25 -8.46
C ALA A 179 -18.27 6.63 -9.92
N ALA A 180 -18.39 7.92 -10.24
CA ALA A 180 -18.57 8.40 -11.61
C ALA A 180 -17.36 8.09 -12.50
N LEU A 181 -16.14 8.35 -12.01
CA LEU A 181 -14.89 8.05 -12.73
C LEU A 181 -14.74 6.55 -13.01
N ARG A 182 -15.09 5.69 -12.04
CA ARG A 182 -15.05 4.23 -12.21
C ARG A 182 -16.11 3.73 -13.19
N ALA A 183 -17.32 4.30 -13.14
CA ALA A 183 -18.36 3.97 -14.10
C ALA A 183 -17.92 4.32 -15.53
N GLU A 184 -17.29 5.49 -15.72
CA GLU A 184 -16.78 5.91 -17.01
C GLU A 184 -15.66 4.99 -17.53
N ARG A 185 -14.70 4.60 -16.68
CA ARG A 185 -13.68 3.60 -17.05
C ARG A 185 -14.27 2.26 -17.47
N THR A 186 -15.35 1.85 -16.82
CA THR A 186 -16.03 0.60 -17.13
C THR A 186 -16.76 0.68 -18.48
N ARG A 187 -17.35 1.84 -18.80
CA ARG A 187 -18.01 2.12 -20.09
C ARG A 187 -17.02 2.30 -21.25
N SER A 188 -15.90 2.96 -20.99
CA SER A 188 -14.83 3.22 -21.95
C SER A 188 -13.95 1.99 -22.24
N ARG A 189 -14.11 0.89 -21.48
CA ARG A 189 -13.46 -0.39 -21.80
C ARG A 189 -14.22 -1.03 -22.99
N PRO A 190 -13.62 -1.16 -24.19
CA PRO A 190 -14.33 -1.72 -25.32
C PRO A 190 -14.75 -3.16 -24.99
N GLU A 191 -16.06 -3.41 -24.97
CA GLU A 191 -16.62 -4.74 -24.87
C GLU A 191 -16.10 -5.57 -26.05
N LYS A 192 -15.10 -6.43 -25.79
CA LYS A 192 -14.88 -7.62 -26.63
C LYS A 192 -15.99 -8.62 -26.34
N LYS A 193 -17.25 -8.23 -26.54
CA LYS A 193 -18.38 -9.16 -26.58
C LYS A 193 -18.50 -9.67 -28.01
N ASN A 194 -18.42 -10.99 -28.11
CA ASN A 194 -18.65 -11.81 -29.29
C ASN A 194 -19.77 -11.27 -30.20
N MET A 195 -19.43 -10.69 -31.34
CA MET A 195 -20.29 -10.73 -32.52
C MET A 195 -19.96 -11.99 -33.33
N MET A 196 -20.40 -13.14 -32.81
CA MET A 196 -20.67 -14.33 -33.61
C MET A 196 -22.18 -14.56 -33.64
N SER A 197 -22.90 -13.79 -34.46
CA SER A 197 -24.07 -14.26 -35.23
C SER A 197 -24.74 -13.10 -35.94
N ALA A 198 -25.31 -13.44 -37.09
CA ALA A 198 -26.03 -12.59 -38.06
C ALA A 198 -25.15 -11.78 -39.03
N ARG A 199 -24.61 -12.48 -40.04
CA ARG A 199 -24.42 -11.87 -41.37
C ARG A 199 -25.78 -11.83 -42.08
N PRO A 200 -26.28 -10.68 -42.57
CA PRO A 200 -27.26 -10.68 -43.64
C PRO A 200 -26.55 -11.02 -44.94
N ASN A 201 -27.11 -11.97 -45.67
CA ASN A 201 -26.63 -12.40 -46.97
C ASN A 201 -27.05 -11.35 -48.02
N THR A 202 -26.13 -10.51 -48.47
CA THR A 202 -26.34 -9.69 -49.67
C THR A 202 -25.24 -9.95 -50.68
N LYS A 203 -25.62 -10.73 -51.70
CA LYS A 203 -24.88 -10.85 -52.97
C LYS A 203 -24.78 -9.47 -53.61
N VAL A 204 -23.56 -8.97 -53.82
CA VAL A 204 -23.26 -8.08 -54.95
C VAL A 204 -21.90 -8.48 -55.52
N ASN A 205 -21.87 -8.56 -56.84
CA ASN A 205 -20.85 -9.15 -57.68
C ASN A 205 -19.82 -8.10 -58.14
N ASN A 206 -18.58 -8.56 -58.32
CA ASN A 206 -17.49 -8.07 -59.17
C ASN A 206 -16.82 -6.71 -58.95
N GLY A 207 -15.48 -6.80 -58.83
CA GLY A 207 -14.51 -5.72 -59.02
C GLY A 207 -13.09 -6.24 -58.78
N SER A 208 -12.48 -6.82 -59.81
CA SER A 208 -11.12 -7.37 -59.78
C SER A 208 -10.07 -6.27 -59.54
N SER A 209 -9.16 -6.46 -58.59
CA SER A 209 -7.80 -5.95 -58.69
C SER A 209 -6.83 -6.96 -58.09
N THR A 210 -6.00 -7.49 -58.96
CA THR A 210 -4.92 -8.44 -58.71
C THR A 210 -3.85 -7.81 -57.82
N THR A 211 -3.69 -8.35 -56.62
CA THR A 211 -2.39 -8.39 -55.93
C THR A 211 -2.25 -9.72 -55.18
N SER A 212 -1.06 -10.28 -55.25
CA SER A 212 -0.71 -11.66 -54.94
C SER A 212 -1.19 -12.16 -53.57
N ASN A 213 -2.03 -13.18 -53.60
CA ASN A 213 -2.46 -13.97 -52.44
C ASN A 213 -1.24 -14.62 -51.76
N LYS A 214 -0.74 -13.99 -50.69
CA LYS A 214 -0.10 -14.73 -49.58
C LYS A 214 -1.19 -14.99 -48.55
N THR A 215 -1.47 -16.26 -48.26
CA THR A 215 -2.33 -16.66 -47.14
C THR A 215 -1.80 -16.04 -45.85
N PHE A 216 -2.45 -14.97 -45.37
CA PHE A 216 -2.05 -14.30 -44.13
C PHE A 216 -2.43 -15.18 -42.94
N VAL A 217 -1.45 -15.87 -42.36
CA VAL A 217 -1.64 -16.62 -41.12
C VAL A 217 -1.59 -15.63 -39.96
N ARG A 218 -2.68 -15.56 -39.19
CA ARG A 218 -2.76 -14.69 -38.01
C ARG A 218 -1.75 -15.15 -36.97
N LEU A 219 -0.94 -14.21 -36.50
CA LEU A 219 -0.02 -14.40 -35.39
C LEU A 219 -0.81 -14.74 -34.11
N PRO A 220 -0.43 -15.79 -33.36
CA PRO A 220 -1.07 -16.13 -32.08
C PRO A 220 -1.02 -14.94 -31.09
N PRO A 221 -2.05 -14.74 -30.25
CA PRO A 221 -2.00 -13.72 -29.20
C PRO A 221 -0.84 -14.01 -28.24
N LEU A 222 -0.23 -12.96 -27.70
CA LEU A 222 0.81 -13.11 -26.67
C LEU A 222 0.20 -13.74 -25.42
N SER A 223 0.80 -14.83 -24.95
CA SER A 223 0.52 -15.37 -23.62
C SER A 223 0.98 -14.40 -22.52
N ASP A 224 0.44 -14.55 -21.31
CA ASP A 224 0.84 -13.73 -20.15
C ASP A 224 2.33 -13.90 -19.83
N VAL A 225 2.86 -15.11 -20.01
CA VAL A 225 4.29 -15.43 -19.86
C VAL A 225 5.14 -14.68 -20.89
N GLU A 226 4.74 -14.68 -22.16
CA GLU A 226 5.46 -13.93 -23.19
C GLU A 226 5.37 -12.41 -22.97
N ARG A 227 4.24 -11.89 -22.47
CA ARG A 227 4.12 -10.47 -22.11
C ARG A 227 5.09 -10.09 -21.00
N GLN A 228 5.16 -10.91 -19.95
CA GLN A 228 6.08 -10.67 -18.84
C GLN A 228 7.53 -10.72 -19.33
N LEU A 229 7.89 -11.72 -20.14
CA LEU A 229 9.23 -11.83 -20.72
C LEU A 229 9.61 -10.64 -21.61
N LEU A 230 8.65 -10.06 -22.34
CA LEU A 230 8.87 -8.87 -23.15
C LEU A 230 9.02 -7.60 -22.28
N CYS A 231 8.23 -7.47 -21.20
CA CYS A 231 8.38 -6.40 -20.21
C CYS A 231 9.77 -6.42 -19.55
N ASP A 232 10.19 -7.59 -19.06
CA ASP A 232 11.39 -7.75 -18.23
C ASP A 232 12.71 -7.55 -19.01
N ASN A 233 12.66 -7.51 -20.35
CA ASN A 233 13.84 -7.49 -21.22
C ASN A 233 13.83 -6.34 -22.24
N ASP A 234 13.16 -5.22 -21.94
CA ASP A 234 13.05 -4.02 -22.79
C ASP A 234 12.73 -4.35 -24.25
N SER A 235 11.72 -5.21 -24.42
CA SER A 235 11.40 -5.82 -25.71
C SER A 235 10.24 -5.11 -26.38
N CYS A 236 10.20 -5.15 -27.71
CA CYS A 236 9.10 -4.53 -28.46
C CYS A 236 7.91 -5.51 -28.62
N PHE A 237 6.72 -5.12 -28.19
CA PHE A 237 5.51 -5.96 -28.29
C PHE A 237 5.01 -6.14 -29.73
N LYS A 238 5.42 -5.27 -30.67
CA LYS A 238 5.02 -5.36 -32.08
C LYS A 238 5.85 -6.39 -32.85
N CYS A 239 7.18 -6.28 -32.80
CA CYS A 239 8.08 -7.25 -33.46
C CYS A 239 8.46 -8.44 -32.59
N ARG A 240 8.07 -8.44 -31.31
CA ARG A 240 8.33 -9.50 -30.32
C ARG A 240 9.83 -9.84 -30.19
N GLU A 241 10.67 -8.82 -30.32
CA GLU A 241 12.13 -8.98 -30.26
C GLU A 241 12.67 -8.54 -28.88
N PRO A 242 13.44 -9.40 -28.19
CA PRO A 242 14.15 -9.03 -26.96
C PRO A 242 15.22 -7.97 -27.18
N PHE A 243 15.39 -7.05 -26.22
CA PHE A 243 16.41 -5.99 -26.24
C PHE A 243 16.34 -5.11 -27.51
N ALA A 244 15.12 -4.84 -27.99
CA ALA A 244 14.93 -4.22 -29.29
C ALA A 244 15.32 -2.73 -29.32
N GLY A 245 15.51 -2.09 -28.15
CA GLY A 245 15.87 -0.68 -28.02
C GLY A 245 14.80 0.29 -28.52
N HIS A 246 13.58 -0.19 -28.76
CA HIS A 246 12.46 0.62 -29.25
C HIS A 246 11.11 0.08 -28.76
N THR A 247 10.10 0.95 -28.74
CA THR A 247 8.72 0.60 -28.38
C THR A 247 7.84 0.33 -29.60
N SER A 248 6.65 -0.24 -29.39
CA SER A 248 5.70 -0.57 -30.47
C SER A 248 5.35 0.60 -31.39
N GLY A 249 5.37 1.83 -30.88
CA GLY A 249 5.13 3.06 -31.65
C GLY A 249 6.26 3.40 -32.62
N ALA A 250 7.51 3.16 -32.22
CA ALA A 250 8.71 3.40 -33.04
C ALA A 250 9.16 2.16 -33.85
N CYS A 251 8.36 1.10 -33.87
CA CYS A 251 8.73 -0.18 -34.48
C CYS A 251 8.54 -0.19 -36.01
N GLN A 252 9.66 -0.16 -36.73
CA GLN A 252 9.72 -0.26 -38.19
C GLN A 252 9.64 -1.71 -38.72
N LYS A 253 10.04 -2.71 -37.90
CA LYS A 253 10.07 -4.13 -38.31
C LYS A 253 8.68 -4.77 -38.44
N GLY A 254 7.64 -4.17 -37.87
CA GLY A 254 6.28 -4.71 -37.93
C GLY A 254 6.11 -6.00 -37.13
N PHE A 255 5.03 -6.75 -37.41
CA PHE A 255 4.75 -8.03 -36.75
C PHE A 255 5.53 -9.18 -37.41
N PRO A 256 6.04 -10.16 -36.64
CA PRO A 256 6.66 -11.36 -37.22
C PRO A 256 5.63 -12.21 -37.96
N ASP A 257 6.10 -13.01 -38.92
CA ASP A 257 5.25 -13.94 -39.68
C ASP A 257 4.62 -14.99 -38.75
N GLY A 258 3.29 -15.10 -38.79
CA GLY A 258 2.52 -16.05 -37.99
C GLY A 258 2.84 -17.51 -38.25
N MET A 259 3.31 -17.86 -39.46
CA MET A 259 3.72 -19.24 -39.78
C MET A 259 5.07 -19.63 -39.17
N MET A 260 5.97 -18.66 -39.01
CA MET A 260 7.35 -18.88 -38.56
C MET A 260 7.59 -18.42 -37.12
N TYR A 261 6.56 -17.86 -36.48
CA TYR A 261 6.68 -17.36 -35.12
C TYR A 261 6.83 -18.51 -34.13
N LYS A 262 7.95 -18.51 -33.41
CA LYS A 262 8.17 -19.34 -32.24
C LYS A 262 7.92 -18.49 -30.99
N ALA A 263 7.15 -19.04 -30.05
CA ALA A 263 6.86 -18.37 -28.79
C ALA A 263 8.14 -18.03 -28.02
N LEU A 264 8.16 -16.87 -27.36
CA LEU A 264 9.30 -16.46 -26.56
C LEU A 264 9.37 -17.31 -25.29
N THR A 265 10.54 -17.87 -25.05
CA THR A 265 10.88 -18.60 -23.83
C THR A 265 12.09 -17.96 -23.16
N THR A 266 12.25 -18.19 -21.85
CA THR A 266 13.43 -17.77 -21.08
C THR A 266 14.74 -18.20 -21.74
N ALA A 267 14.80 -19.43 -22.27
CA ALA A 267 15.94 -19.96 -23.02
C ALA A 267 16.25 -19.17 -24.31
N SER A 268 15.22 -18.76 -25.06
CA SER A 268 15.39 -17.98 -26.30
C SER A 268 15.91 -16.57 -26.05
N ILE A 269 15.57 -15.97 -24.90
CA ILE A 269 16.04 -14.65 -24.47
C ILE A 269 17.48 -14.72 -23.99
N ALA A 270 17.82 -15.74 -23.17
CA ALA A 270 19.19 -15.98 -22.73
C ALA A 270 20.14 -16.19 -23.93
N ALA A 271 19.71 -16.97 -24.93
CA ALA A 271 20.49 -17.18 -26.16
C ALA A 271 20.71 -15.90 -26.98
N LYS A 272 19.74 -14.95 -26.98
CA LYS A 272 19.91 -13.64 -27.62
C LYS A 272 20.78 -12.68 -26.80
N LYS A 273 20.71 -12.74 -25.46
CA LYS A 273 21.54 -11.93 -24.56
C LYS A 273 23.04 -12.24 -24.74
N LEU A 274 23.41 -13.52 -24.90
CA LEU A 274 24.79 -13.91 -25.21
C LEU A 274 25.30 -13.37 -26.56
N LYS A 275 24.42 -13.16 -27.55
CA LYS A 275 24.80 -12.61 -28.86
C LYS A 275 24.93 -11.08 -28.85
N SER A 276 24.24 -10.39 -27.93
CA SER A 276 24.26 -8.93 -27.82
C SER A 276 25.53 -8.39 -27.14
N ASN A 277 26.16 -9.16 -26.25
CA ASN A 277 27.37 -8.75 -25.53
C ASN A 277 28.65 -8.72 -26.40
N GLY A 278 28.54 -8.95 -27.72
CA GLY A 278 29.67 -8.90 -28.66
C GLY A 278 30.04 -7.49 -29.14
N ASN A 279 29.21 -6.47 -28.89
CA ASN A 279 29.50 -5.08 -29.29
C ASN A 279 29.76 -4.20 -28.08
N VAL A 280 31.03 -4.05 -27.72
CA VAL A 280 31.52 -3.04 -26.78
C VAL A 280 31.53 -1.68 -27.48
N VAL A 281 30.74 -0.73 -26.98
CA VAL A 281 30.82 0.69 -27.36
C VAL A 281 31.55 1.44 -26.25
N ALA A 282 32.60 2.16 -26.64
CA ALA A 282 33.49 2.91 -25.75
C ALA A 282 32.75 3.99 -24.95
N ALA A 283 32.95 4.01 -23.64
CA ALA A 283 32.52 5.10 -22.77
C ALA A 283 33.47 6.29 -22.92
N VAL A 284 32.89 7.47 -23.16
CA VAL A 284 33.59 8.75 -23.19
C VAL A 284 33.93 9.16 -21.76
N ASP A 285 35.23 9.38 -21.54
CA ASP A 285 35.83 9.83 -20.30
C ASP A 285 35.60 11.34 -20.13
N VAL A 286 34.80 11.73 -19.12
CA VAL A 286 34.77 13.12 -18.64
C VAL A 286 35.49 13.15 -17.29
N ASN A 287 36.77 13.43 -17.43
CA ASN A 287 37.74 13.70 -16.40
C ASN A 287 37.31 14.95 -15.59
N ASN A 288 36.87 14.77 -14.35
CA ASN A 288 37.02 15.82 -13.33
C ASN A 288 37.30 15.20 -11.96
N LYS A 289 38.58 15.30 -11.56
CA LYS A 289 39.10 14.88 -10.25
C LYS A 289 38.80 15.97 -9.22
N GLU A 290 37.85 15.72 -8.32
CA GLU A 290 37.95 16.21 -6.94
C GLU A 290 37.42 15.13 -5.99
N LYS A 291 38.35 14.43 -5.32
CA LYS A 291 38.02 13.53 -4.21
C LYS A 291 37.68 14.38 -2.99
N ASN A 292 36.42 14.78 -2.85
CA ASN A 292 35.93 15.46 -1.65
C ASN A 292 35.59 14.43 -0.56
N THR A 293 36.61 14.07 0.22
CA THR A 293 36.49 13.32 1.47
C THR A 293 35.75 14.18 2.51
N VAL A 294 34.63 13.70 3.05
CA VAL A 294 33.94 14.35 4.17
C VAL A 294 33.99 13.40 5.37
N ALA A 295 34.51 13.86 6.50
CA ALA A 295 34.46 13.15 7.76
C ALA A 295 33.11 13.39 8.44
N VAL A 296 32.42 12.32 8.85
CA VAL A 296 31.20 12.39 9.66
C VAL A 296 31.61 12.16 11.12
N VAL A 297 31.32 13.14 11.98
CA VAL A 297 31.36 12.97 13.44
C VAL A 297 29.94 12.71 13.90
N MET A 298 29.61 11.45 14.22
CA MET A 298 28.38 11.13 14.92
C MET A 298 28.58 11.43 16.41
N LEU A 299 27.89 12.45 16.94
CA LEU A 299 27.74 12.59 18.39
C LEU A 299 26.81 11.47 18.88
N SER A 300 27.40 10.41 19.43
CA SER A 300 26.67 9.43 20.21
C SER A 300 26.08 10.14 21.44
N ALA A 301 24.78 10.42 21.42
CA ALA A 301 24.04 10.90 22.58
C ALA A 301 23.76 9.71 23.51
N VAL A 302 24.80 9.26 24.23
CA VAL A 302 24.67 8.41 25.40
C VAL A 302 25.25 9.18 26.58
N LEU A 303 24.38 9.61 27.50
CA LEU A 303 24.78 10.11 28.81
C LEU A 303 25.30 8.92 29.63
N GLY A 304 26.57 8.55 29.41
CA GLY A 304 27.33 7.61 30.23
C GLY A 304 28.44 8.35 30.96
N ASP A 305 28.66 8.00 32.22
CA ASP A 305 29.74 8.52 33.06
C ASP A 305 31.09 8.17 32.43
N GLY A 306 31.74 9.19 31.87
CA GLY A 306 32.89 9.01 30.99
C GLY A 306 34.00 8.16 31.62
N THR A 307 34.19 6.93 31.11
CA THR A 307 35.48 6.23 31.15
C THR A 307 35.66 5.12 30.10
N ASP A 308 35.13 5.26 28.88
CA ASP A 308 35.62 4.42 27.77
C ASP A 308 35.44 5.09 26.41
N SER A 309 36.53 5.65 25.87
CA SER A 309 36.59 6.22 24.52
C SER A 309 37.29 5.22 23.60
N GLY A 310 36.55 4.23 23.13
CA GLY A 310 36.96 3.43 21.98
C GLY A 310 36.77 4.26 20.71
N GLU A 311 37.87 4.72 20.13
CA GLU A 311 37.88 5.37 18.81
C GLU A 311 37.56 4.34 17.71
N GLU A 312 36.28 4.07 17.48
CA GLU A 312 35.85 3.30 16.31
C GLU A 312 35.66 4.26 15.12
N CYS A 313 36.76 4.54 14.41
CA CYS A 313 36.72 5.27 13.15
C CYS A 313 36.14 4.38 12.03
N MET A 314 34.84 4.51 11.78
CA MET A 314 34.22 4.00 10.56
C MET A 314 34.83 4.72 9.34
N ALA A 315 35.29 3.93 8.36
CA ALA A 315 35.97 4.44 7.16
C ALA A 315 35.10 5.47 6.39
N PRO A 316 35.71 6.47 5.71
CA PRO A 316 34.95 7.46 4.94
C PRO A 316 34.07 6.78 3.88
N LEU A 317 32.83 7.23 3.73
CA LEU A 317 31.95 6.79 2.66
C LEU A 317 32.64 7.06 1.31
N GLN A 318 32.96 6.00 0.56
CA GLN A 318 33.65 6.08 -0.74
C GLN A 318 32.69 6.10 -1.93
N THR A 319 31.38 6.23 -1.69
CA THR A 319 30.35 6.23 -2.72
C THR A 319 30.11 7.65 -3.27
N PRO A 320 29.90 7.82 -4.59
CA PRO A 320 29.53 9.11 -5.16
C PRO A 320 28.19 9.56 -4.58
N HIS A 321 28.21 10.59 -3.73
CA HIS A 321 26.98 11.12 -3.15
C HIS A 321 26.36 12.18 -4.03
N LEU A 322 25.02 12.16 -4.13
CA LEU A 322 24.27 13.22 -4.79
C LEU A 322 24.30 14.47 -3.91
N ARG A 323 25.00 15.50 -4.40
CA ARG A 323 24.97 16.84 -3.80
C ARG A 323 24.05 17.73 -4.60
N TRP A 324 23.18 18.46 -3.91
CA TRP A 324 22.28 19.42 -4.51
C TRP A 324 22.60 20.82 -4.00
N THR A 325 22.93 21.71 -4.93
CA THR A 325 23.11 23.13 -4.61
C THR A 325 21.74 23.79 -4.51
N CYS A 326 21.40 24.33 -3.33
CA CYS A 326 20.14 25.02 -3.08
C CYS A 326 20.37 26.36 -2.39
N LEU A 327 19.37 27.24 -2.49
CA LEU A 327 19.36 28.53 -1.81
C LEU A 327 18.49 28.40 -0.55
N LEU A 328 19.08 28.64 0.61
CA LEU A 328 18.36 28.74 1.89
C LEU A 328 17.94 30.17 2.13
N ASP A 329 16.65 30.39 2.34
CA ASP A 329 16.07 31.68 2.70
C ASP A 329 15.23 31.55 3.98
N GLY A 330 15.12 32.63 4.75
CA GLY A 330 14.41 32.60 6.03
C GLY A 330 14.52 33.90 6.83
N PRO A 331 13.72 34.05 7.90
CA PRO A 331 13.63 35.29 8.67
C PRO A 331 14.92 35.69 9.40
N ALA A 332 15.90 34.78 9.48
CA ALA A 332 17.20 35.00 10.10
C ALA A 332 18.31 35.40 9.09
N VAL A 333 18.02 35.42 7.79
CA VAL A 333 18.98 35.77 6.74
C VAL A 333 18.45 36.94 5.92
N THR A 334 19.32 37.89 5.59
CA THR A 334 18.95 39.10 4.83
C THR A 334 18.92 38.88 3.32
N SER A 335 19.46 37.76 2.85
CA SER A 335 19.43 37.32 1.45
C SER A 335 19.63 35.80 1.36
N PRO A 336 19.13 35.12 0.30
CA PRO A 336 19.27 33.67 0.17
C PRO A 336 20.73 33.21 0.14
N ILE A 337 21.05 32.20 0.95
CA ILE A 337 22.40 31.64 1.09
C ILE A 337 22.53 30.40 0.22
N SER A 338 23.55 30.35 -0.65
CA SER A 338 23.86 29.15 -1.44
C SER A 338 24.54 28.10 -0.57
N VAL A 339 23.95 26.91 -0.50
CA VAL A 339 24.49 25.75 0.22
C VAL A 339 24.50 24.51 -0.68
N SER A 340 25.45 23.61 -0.44
CA SER A 340 25.49 22.30 -1.08
C SER A 340 24.97 21.25 -0.09
N ALA A 341 23.71 20.84 -0.27
CA ALA A 341 23.06 19.85 0.55
C ALA A 341 23.41 18.43 0.07
N LEU A 342 23.67 17.52 1.01
CA LEU A 342 23.81 16.10 0.73
C LEU A 342 22.41 15.47 0.70
N ILE A 343 22.05 14.80 -0.41
CA ILE A 343 20.81 14.03 -0.47
C ILE A 343 21.16 12.58 -0.16
N ASP A 344 20.78 12.13 1.03
CA ASP A 344 20.78 10.71 1.38
C ASP A 344 19.53 10.05 0.80
N HIS A 345 19.72 8.98 0.04
CA HIS A 345 18.64 8.20 -0.56
C HIS A 345 18.25 6.99 0.30
N GLY A 346 18.90 6.82 1.46
CA GLY A 346 18.54 5.82 2.47
C GLY A 346 18.65 4.37 2.00
N SER A 347 19.29 4.10 0.85
CA SER A 347 19.57 2.72 0.45
C SER A 347 20.83 2.24 1.17
N SER A 348 20.63 1.42 2.19
CA SER A 348 21.63 0.52 2.77
C SER A 348 21.58 -0.85 2.13
#